data_AF-A0A9D6SEQ8-F1
#
_entry.id   AF-A0A9D6SEQ8-F1
#
_cell.length_a   1.000
_cell.length_b   1.000
_cell.length_c   1.000
_cell.angle_alpha   90.00
_cell.angle_beta   90.00
_cell.angle_gamma   90.00
#
_symmetry.space_group_name_H-M   'P 1'
#
loop_
_entity.id
_entity.type
_entity.pdbx_description
1 polymer ?
#
loop_
_entity_poly.entity_id
_entity_poly.type
_entity_poly.pdbx_seq_one_letter_code
_entity_poly.pdbx_strand_id
1 'polypeptide(L)'
;MKTVRFRRVGPLIALVTFAAVACGQDLASFEKRVSIKVLPNGLTVLVCERPEAPVFAFFTHVNVGADREVEGITGLAHMFEHMAFKGTDKIGTTDYATEKVALAKVEESYAAYDRERRQEVGRDDKKVA
;
A
#
# COMPACT_ATOMS: atom_id res chain seq x y z
N MET A 1 -28.26 63.99 1.34
CA MET A 1 -27.95 62.72 0.65
C MET A 1 -26.67 62.15 1.28
N LYS A 2 -26.76 61.12 2.13
CA LYS A 2 -25.59 60.50 2.80
C LYS A 2 -25.37 59.12 2.18
N THR A 3 -24.23 58.94 1.53
CA THR A 3 -23.80 57.67 0.92
C THR A 3 -23.36 56.70 2.01
N VAL A 4 -24.03 55.54 2.09
CA VAL A 4 -23.65 54.44 2.99
C VAL A 4 -22.53 53.63 2.32
N ARG A 5 -21.38 53.53 3.00
CA ARG A 5 -20.20 52.80 2.53
C ARG A 5 -20.28 51.34 3.04
N PHE A 6 -20.58 50.40 2.14
CA PHE A 6 -20.58 48.97 2.46
C PHE A 6 -19.16 48.52 2.87
N ARG A 7 -19.02 48.04 4.10
CA ARG A 7 -17.73 47.67 4.71
C ARG A 7 -17.59 46.15 4.73
N ARG A 8 -16.62 45.64 3.97
CA ARG A 8 -15.87 44.37 4.15
C ARG A 8 -16.69 43.11 4.53
N VAL A 9 -17.45 42.54 3.59
CA VAL A 9 -18.03 41.18 3.70
C VAL A 9 -17.21 40.12 2.91
N GLY A 10 -16.32 40.57 2.01
CA GLY A 10 -15.54 39.72 1.12
C GLY A 10 -14.69 38.60 1.76
N PRO A 11 -13.95 38.82 2.87
CA PRO A 11 -13.02 37.80 3.35
C PRO A 11 -13.71 36.63 4.09
N LEU A 12 -14.91 36.84 4.64
CA LEU A 12 -15.69 35.77 5.29
C LEU A 12 -16.33 34.83 4.26
N ILE A 13 -16.80 35.38 3.13
CA ILE A 13 -17.34 34.57 2.03
C ILE A 13 -16.24 33.70 1.41
N ALA A 14 -15.03 34.24 1.25
CA ALA A 14 -13.88 33.50 0.73
C ALA A 14 -13.41 32.35 1.64
N LEU A 15 -13.56 32.49 2.95
CA LEU A 15 -13.19 31.43 3.92
C LEU A 15 -14.22 30.28 3.92
N VAL A 16 -15.51 30.61 3.75
CA VAL A 16 -16.60 29.62 3.68
C VAL A 16 -16.57 28.85 2.36
N THR A 17 -16.23 29.50 1.24
CA THR A 17 -16.08 28.80 -0.05
C THR A 17 -14.86 27.89 -0.10
N PHE A 18 -13.78 28.20 0.61
CA PHE A 18 -12.59 27.32 0.65
C PHE A 18 -12.83 26.02 1.44
N ALA A 19 -13.67 26.07 2.49
CA ALA A 19 -14.02 24.88 3.27
C ALA A 19 -14.89 23.87 2.48
N ALA A 20 -15.69 24.32 1.51
CA ALA A 20 -16.56 23.46 0.70
C ALA A 20 -15.80 22.63 -0.35
N VAL A 21 -14.55 22.97 -0.66
CA VAL A 21 -13.71 22.23 -1.63
C VAL A 21 -12.91 21.10 -0.95
N ALA A 22 -13.00 20.97 0.37
CA ALA A 22 -12.54 19.78 1.07
C ALA A 22 -13.55 18.62 0.88
N CYS A 23 -13.75 18.18 -0.37
CA CYS A 23 -14.31 16.86 -0.65
C CYS A 23 -13.29 15.82 -0.21
N GLY A 24 -13.26 15.55 1.10
CA GLY A 24 -12.62 14.36 1.65
C GLY A 24 -13.26 13.12 1.04
N GLN A 25 -12.47 12.04 0.96
CA GLN A 25 -12.97 10.75 0.48
C GLN A 25 -14.15 10.31 1.35
N ASP A 26 -15.34 10.24 0.77
CA ASP A 26 -16.54 9.78 1.46
C ASP A 26 -16.47 8.26 1.67
N LEU A 27 -16.45 7.82 2.92
CA LEU A 27 -16.43 6.40 3.29
C LEU A 27 -17.65 5.68 2.70
N ALA A 28 -18.82 6.31 2.71
CA ALA A 28 -20.04 5.70 2.17
C ALA A 28 -19.94 5.46 0.65
N SER A 29 -19.31 6.38 -0.09
CA SER A 29 -18.98 6.22 -1.51
C SER A 29 -17.96 5.11 -1.74
N PHE A 30 -16.99 4.94 -0.84
CA PHE A 30 -16.04 3.83 -0.91
C PHE A 30 -16.73 2.49 -0.67
N GLU A 31 -17.52 2.35 0.39
CA GLU A 31 -18.27 1.13 0.72
C GLU A 31 -19.16 0.68 -0.45
N LYS A 32 -19.82 1.60 -1.15
CA LYS A 32 -20.63 1.30 -2.35
C LYS A 32 -19.84 0.69 -3.51
N ARG A 33 -18.53 0.92 -3.56
CA ARG A 33 -17.62 0.36 -4.58
C ARG A 33 -17.00 -0.97 -4.17
N VAL A 34 -17.19 -1.39 -2.92
CA VAL A 34 -16.67 -2.67 -2.41
C VAL A 34 -17.75 -3.73 -2.52
N SER A 35 -17.48 -4.79 -3.26
CA SER A 35 -18.29 -6.00 -3.25
C SER A 35 -17.69 -7.04 -2.31
N ILE A 36 -18.52 -7.65 -1.47
CA ILE A 36 -18.12 -8.65 -0.48
C ILE A 36 -18.79 -9.98 -0.81
N LYS A 37 -18.01 -11.06 -0.86
CA LYS A 37 -18.53 -12.42 -1.08
C LYS A 37 -17.82 -13.41 -0.17
N VAL A 38 -18.60 -14.23 0.52
CA VAL A 38 -18.08 -15.41 1.24
C VAL A 38 -18.16 -16.61 0.30
N LEU A 39 -17.03 -17.28 0.08
CA LEU A 39 -16.93 -18.47 -0.75
C LEU A 39 -17.36 -19.73 0.02
N PRO A 40 -17.66 -20.86 -0.66
CA PRO A 40 -18.06 -22.10 0.02
C PRO A 40 -17.05 -22.66 1.02
N ASN A 41 -15.76 -22.32 0.86
CA ASN A 41 -14.69 -22.71 1.79
C ASN A 41 -14.54 -21.73 2.98
N GLY A 42 -15.43 -20.75 3.12
CA GLY A 42 -15.41 -19.75 4.20
C GLY A 42 -14.51 -18.54 3.95
N LEU A 43 -13.79 -18.46 2.82
CA LEU A 43 -12.98 -17.29 2.50
C LEU A 43 -13.86 -16.09 2.15
N THR A 44 -13.63 -14.96 2.83
CA THR A 44 -14.26 -13.67 2.50
C THR A 44 -13.41 -12.92 1.49
N VAL A 45 -13.98 -12.63 0.33
CA VAL A 45 -13.35 -11.87 -0.74
C VAL A 45 -13.97 -10.48 -0.78
N LEU A 46 -13.11 -9.45 -0.76
CA LEU A 46 -13.49 -8.05 -0.93
C LEU A 46 -12.89 -7.55 -2.24
N VAL A 47 -13.72 -7.03 -3.14
CA VAL A 47 -13.29 -6.45 -4.42
C VAL A 47 -13.72 -5.00 -4.48
N CYS A 48 -12.74 -4.09 -4.55
CA CYS A 48 -12.96 -2.66 -4.75
C CYS A 48 -12.51 -2.27 -6.16
N GLU A 49 -13.43 -1.92 -7.04
CA GLU A 49 -13.10 -1.45 -8.38
C GLU A 49 -12.71 0.04 -8.35
N ARG A 50 -11.58 0.37 -8.99
CA ARG A 50 -11.02 1.73 -9.05
C ARG A 50 -10.60 2.06 -10.49
N PRO A 51 -11.50 2.64 -11.31
CA PRO A 51 -11.22 2.86 -12.73
C PRO A 51 -10.22 4.00 -13.00
N GLU A 52 -9.80 4.73 -11.96
CA GLU A 52 -8.94 5.92 -12.11
C GLU A 52 -7.48 5.57 -12.44
N ALA A 53 -7.02 4.35 -12.13
CA ALA A 53 -5.67 3.90 -12.42
C ALA A 53 -5.68 2.46 -12.96
N PRO A 54 -4.94 2.14 -14.04
CA PRO A 54 -4.88 0.80 -14.62
C PRO A 54 -3.91 -0.10 -13.83
N VAL A 55 -4.10 -0.19 -12.52
CA VAL A 55 -3.27 -0.97 -11.60
C VAL A 55 -4.12 -1.93 -10.81
N PHE A 56 -3.57 -3.10 -10.51
CA PHE A 56 -4.20 -4.10 -9.66
C PHE A 56 -3.37 -4.28 -8.40
N ALA A 57 -4.05 -4.29 -7.25
CA ALA A 57 -3.45 -4.62 -5.96
C ALA A 57 -4.25 -5.74 -5.32
N PHE A 58 -3.55 -6.66 -4.67
CA PHE A 58 -4.16 -7.80 -4.00
C PHE A 58 -3.49 -8.03 -2.65
N PHE A 59 -4.31 -8.34 -1.66
CA PHE A 59 -3.89 -8.61 -0.30
C PHE A 59 -4.59 -9.87 0.18
N THR A 60 -3.84 -10.76 0.83
CA THR A 60 -4.41 -11.91 1.53
C THR A 60 -4.16 -11.72 3.02
N HIS A 61 -5.22 -11.87 3.81
CA HIS A 61 -5.14 -11.79 5.26
C HIS A 61 -5.52 -13.14 5.85
N VAL A 62 -4.74 -13.60 6.82
CA VAL A 62 -5.04 -14.78 7.63
C VAL A 62 -5.19 -14.31 9.06
N ASN A 63 -6.27 -14.72 9.73
CA ASN A 63 -6.57 -14.32 11.11
C ASN A 63 -5.73 -15.14 12.12
N VAL A 64 -4.41 -15.01 12.04
CA VAL A 64 -3.42 -15.65 12.93
C VAL A 64 -2.16 -14.78 12.95
N GLY A 65 -1.40 -14.84 14.03
CA GLY A 65 -0.15 -14.10 14.17
C GLY A 65 0.65 -14.52 15.38
N ALA A 66 1.65 -13.71 15.73
CA ALA A 66 2.50 -13.92 16.90
C ALA A 66 1.72 -13.93 18.22
N ASP A 67 0.54 -13.30 18.27
CA ASP A 67 -0.38 -13.32 19.40
C ASP A 67 -0.92 -14.71 19.75
N ARG A 68 -0.82 -15.67 18.80
CA ARG A 68 -1.26 -17.05 18.96
C ARG A 68 -0.11 -18.03 19.20
N GLU A 69 1.10 -17.55 19.38
CA GLU A 69 2.27 -18.39 19.64
C GLU A 69 2.31 -18.90 21.09
N VAL A 70 2.98 -20.03 21.29
CA VAL A 70 3.20 -20.62 22.63
C VAL A 70 4.41 -19.97 23.26
N GLU A 71 4.30 -19.58 24.53
CA GLU A 71 5.43 -19.01 25.26
C GLU A 71 6.64 -19.96 25.25
N GLY A 72 7.81 -19.42 24.96
CA GLY A 72 9.04 -20.21 24.75
C GLY A 72 9.19 -20.83 23.36
N ILE A 73 8.17 -20.76 22.48
CA ILE A 73 8.22 -21.21 21.08
C ILE A 73 7.71 -20.07 20.19
N THR A 74 8.58 -19.09 19.94
CA THR A 74 8.22 -17.85 19.25
C THR A 74 8.84 -17.75 17.85
N GLY A 75 8.25 -16.91 16.99
CA GLY A 75 8.72 -16.62 15.64
C GLY A 75 8.19 -17.56 14.55
N LEU A 76 7.29 -18.48 14.89
CA LEU A 76 6.68 -19.41 13.94
C LEU A 76 5.78 -18.71 12.94
N ALA A 77 4.93 -17.77 13.38
CA ALA A 77 4.04 -17.03 12.48
C ALA A 77 4.83 -16.26 11.42
N HIS A 78 5.92 -15.60 11.84
CA HIS A 78 6.84 -14.91 10.95
C HIS A 78 7.61 -15.88 10.04
N MET A 79 8.09 -17.01 10.56
CA MET A 79 8.72 -18.03 9.73
C MET A 79 7.78 -18.55 8.63
N PHE A 80 6.52 -18.85 8.97
CA PHE A 80 5.52 -19.28 8.00
C PHE A 80 5.23 -18.20 6.94
N GLU A 81 5.20 -16.92 7.33
CA GLU A 81 5.12 -15.81 6.39
C GLU A 81 6.25 -15.85 5.36
N HIS A 82 7.52 -15.98 5.79
CA HIS A 82 8.66 -16.11 4.87
C HIS A 82 8.54 -17.33 3.96
N MET A 83 8.10 -18.45 4.50
CA MET A 83 7.97 -19.70 3.75
C MET A 83 6.86 -19.63 2.69
N ALA A 84 5.81 -18.83 2.89
CA ALA A 84 4.77 -18.63 1.89
C ALA A 84 5.30 -18.03 0.57
N PHE A 85 6.44 -17.33 0.61
CA PHE A 85 7.10 -16.75 -0.57
C PHE A 85 8.15 -17.68 -1.22
N LYS A 86 8.43 -18.85 -0.64
CA LYS A 86 9.44 -19.78 -1.18
C LYS A 86 8.90 -20.71 -2.28
N GLY A 87 7.63 -20.55 -2.63
CA GLY A 87 6.98 -21.31 -3.70
C GLY A 87 5.93 -22.29 -3.18
N THR A 88 5.24 -22.91 -4.12
CA THR A 88 4.20 -23.91 -3.94
C THR A 88 4.54 -25.16 -4.74
N ASP A 89 3.69 -26.17 -4.66
CA ASP A 89 3.73 -27.35 -5.53
C ASP A 89 3.59 -27.02 -7.03
N LYS A 90 3.09 -25.81 -7.36
CA LYS A 90 2.83 -25.37 -8.73
C LYS A 90 3.74 -24.24 -9.22
N ILE A 91 4.24 -23.39 -8.32
CA ILE A 91 4.99 -22.18 -8.65
C ILE A 91 6.22 -22.12 -7.75
N GLY A 92 7.43 -22.17 -8.32
CA GLY A 92 8.67 -22.06 -7.57
C GLY A 92 9.89 -22.29 -8.46
N THR A 93 11.09 -22.18 -7.86
CA THR A 93 12.37 -22.46 -8.52
C THR A 93 12.42 -23.91 -9.03
N THR A 94 12.66 -24.09 -10.33
CA THR A 94 12.86 -25.42 -10.95
C THR A 94 14.34 -25.73 -11.18
N ASP A 95 15.16 -24.71 -11.43
CA ASP A 95 16.63 -24.80 -11.55
C ASP A 95 17.30 -23.65 -10.81
N TYR A 96 17.73 -23.94 -9.58
CA TYR A 96 18.38 -22.96 -8.73
C TYR A 96 19.75 -22.51 -9.28
N ALA A 97 20.48 -23.38 -9.98
CA ALA A 97 21.81 -23.03 -10.47
C ALA A 97 21.73 -21.90 -11.52
N THR A 98 20.73 -21.99 -12.41
CA THR A 98 20.44 -20.94 -13.39
C THR A 98 19.84 -19.69 -12.72
N GLU A 99 18.86 -19.86 -11.82
CA GLU A 99 18.18 -18.73 -11.16
C GLU A 99 19.12 -17.90 -10.28
N LYS A 100 20.09 -18.55 -9.60
CA LYS A 100 21.06 -17.89 -8.72
C LYS A 100 21.80 -16.74 -9.40
N VAL A 101 22.10 -16.85 -10.70
CA VAL A 101 22.79 -15.79 -11.46
C VAL A 101 21.90 -14.55 -11.60
N ALA A 102 20.59 -14.72 -11.80
CA ALA A 102 19.64 -13.62 -11.86
C ALA A 102 19.44 -12.99 -10.47
N LEU A 103 19.30 -13.81 -9.42
CA LEU A 103 19.17 -13.34 -8.04
C LEU A 103 20.38 -12.50 -7.61
N ALA A 104 21.60 -12.91 -7.94
CA ALA A 104 22.81 -12.14 -7.65
C ALA A 104 22.78 -10.74 -8.29
N LYS A 105 22.26 -10.61 -9.53
CA LYS A 105 22.09 -9.31 -10.20
C LYS A 105 21.06 -8.43 -9.50
N VAL A 106 19.96 -9.02 -9.04
CA VAL A 106 18.92 -8.31 -8.27
C VAL A 106 19.52 -7.79 -6.95
N GLU A 107 20.26 -8.63 -6.23
CA GLU A 107 20.93 -8.25 -4.98
C GLU A 107 21.94 -7.11 -5.19
N GLU A 108 22.78 -7.21 -6.21
CA GLU A 108 23.75 -6.16 -6.55
C GLU A 108 23.04 -4.83 -6.87
N SER A 109 21.99 -4.89 -7.69
CA SER A 109 21.21 -3.72 -8.10
C SER A 109 20.49 -3.08 -6.91
N TYR A 110 19.85 -3.89 -6.06
CA TYR A 110 19.18 -3.43 -4.85
C TYR A 110 20.17 -2.83 -3.86
N ALA A 111 21.33 -3.46 -3.66
CA ALA A 111 22.35 -2.93 -2.77
C ALA A 111 22.92 -1.59 -3.26
N ALA A 112 23.07 -1.41 -4.58
CA ALA A 112 23.46 -0.13 -5.16
C ALA A 112 22.40 0.95 -4.93
N TYR A 113 21.13 0.64 -5.23
CA TYR A 113 19.98 1.51 -4.95
C TYR A 113 19.91 1.90 -3.48
N ASP A 114 19.99 0.92 -2.57
CA ASP A 114 19.83 1.15 -1.14
C ASP A 114 21.00 1.93 -0.54
N ARG A 115 22.24 1.72 -1.02
CA ARG A 115 23.39 2.57 -0.67
C ARG A 115 23.16 4.02 -1.05
N GLU A 116 22.71 4.28 -2.27
CA GLU A 116 22.45 5.64 -2.76
C GLU A 116 21.29 6.28 -1.99
N ARG A 117 20.19 5.54 -1.78
CA ARG A 117 19.03 5.99 -1.00
C ARG A 117 19.38 6.41 0.42
N ARG A 118 20.34 5.71 1.05
CA ARG A 118 20.79 5.97 2.43
C ARG A 118 21.83 7.08 2.55
N GLN A 119 22.30 7.68 1.45
CA GLN A 119 23.21 8.83 1.54
C GLN A 119 22.49 10.06 2.09
N GLU A 120 23.01 10.66 3.15
CA GLU A 120 22.48 11.88 3.74
C GLU A 120 22.95 13.14 2.98
N VAL A 121 24.10 13.06 2.30
CA VAL A 121 24.72 14.17 1.55
C VAL A 121 25.26 13.64 0.23
N GLY A 122 25.00 14.34 -0.87
CA GLY A 122 25.52 13.99 -2.20
C GLY A 122 24.71 12.93 -2.96
N ARG A 123 23.52 12.57 -2.45
CA ARG A 123 22.59 11.64 -3.11
C ARG A 123 22.23 12.10 -4.52
N ASP A 124 22.32 11.18 -5.47
CA ASP A 124 21.82 11.34 -6.83
C ASP A 124 20.37 10.84 -6.94
N ASP A 125 19.42 11.78 -6.99
CA ASP A 125 17.99 11.47 -7.11
C ASP A 125 17.64 10.67 -8.37
N LYS A 126 18.45 10.72 -9.43
CA LYS A 126 18.19 9.96 -10.66
C LYS A 126 18.45 8.46 -10.51
N LYS A 127 19.24 8.04 -9.53
CA LYS A 127 19.54 6.62 -9.28
C LYS A 127 18.54 5.94 -8.34
N VAL A 128 17.67 6.71 -7.72
CA VAL A 128 16.65 6.23 -6.77
C VAL A 128 15.21 6.50 -7.22
N ALA A 129 15.06 7.12 -8.39
CA ALA A 129 13.79 7.32 -9.10
C ALA A 129 13.46 6.11 -9.97
#